data_AF-A0A527H417-F1
#
_entry.id   AF-A0A527H417-F1
#
_cell.length_a   1.000
_cell.length_b   1.000
_cell.length_c   1.000
_cell.angle_alpha   90.00
_cell.angle_beta   90.00
_cell.angle_gamma   90.00
#
_symmetry.space_group_name_H-M   'P 1'
#
loop_
_entity.id
_entity.type
_entity.pdbx_description
1 polymer ?
#
loop_
_entity_poly.entity_id
_entity_poly.type
_entity_poly.pdbx_seq_one_letter_code
_entity_poly.pdbx_strand_id
1 'polypeptide(L)'
;AQYEWWDEWIHVHGERDEVRIEFQNPYFRNASATVRLRETTGEAASERVLPGVPDTSFRREWLHFADCILAGVKPRTPLSGGLADLDLAVRIIQAMPPKSSARSGRRRSANPRL
;
A
#
# COMPACT_ATOMS: atom_id res chain seq x y z
N ALA A 1 -23.75 -0.44 -5.97
CA ALA A 1 -22.52 -1.24 -5.96
C ALA A 1 -22.29 -1.72 -4.54
N GLN A 2 -22.42 -3.02 -4.29
CA GLN A 2 -22.15 -3.64 -2.99
C GLN A 2 -20.64 -3.76 -2.91
N TYR A 3 -19.98 -2.85 -2.19
CA TYR A 3 -18.51 -2.76 -2.24
C TYR A 3 -17.88 -4.05 -1.72
N GLU A 4 -17.01 -4.61 -2.56
CA GLU A 4 -16.08 -5.68 -2.25
C GLU A 4 -15.33 -5.36 -0.96
N TRP A 5 -15.09 -6.40 -0.17
CA TRP A 5 -14.23 -6.35 1.00
C TRP A 5 -12.89 -5.71 0.62
N TRP A 6 -12.53 -4.63 1.32
CA TRP A 6 -11.26 -3.92 1.11
C TRP A 6 -10.39 -4.14 2.34
N ASP A 7 -9.18 -4.64 2.12
CA ASP A 7 -8.16 -4.79 3.15
C ASP A 7 -6.81 -4.39 2.55
N GLU A 8 -6.35 -3.17 2.87
CA GLU A 8 -5.05 -2.67 2.47
C GLU A 8 -4.36 -2.08 3.69
N TRP A 9 -3.15 -2.58 3.98
CA TRP A 9 -2.34 -2.09 5.07
C TRP A 9 -0.85 -2.36 4.85
N ILE A 10 -0.02 -1.58 5.54
CA ILE A 10 1.40 -1.82 5.69
C ILE A 10 1.66 -2.08 7.17
N HIS A 11 2.34 -3.16 7.51
CA HIS A 11 2.75 -3.48 8.88
C HIS A 11 4.26 -3.56 8.92
N VAL A 12 4.86 -2.72 9.75
CA VAL A 12 6.29 -2.63 9.97
C VAL A 12 6.59 -3.18 11.36
N HIS A 13 7.46 -4.18 11.44
CA HIS A 13 7.94 -4.72 12.70
C HIS A 13 9.33 -4.15 12.98
N GLY A 14 9.47 -3.43 14.09
CA GLY A 14 10.77 -3.08 14.67
C GLY A 14 11.16 -4.07 15.77
N GLU A 15 12.29 -3.82 16.42
CA GLU A 15 12.79 -4.70 17.49
C GLU A 15 11.94 -4.63 18.76
N ARG A 16 11.28 -3.49 19.02
CA ARG A 16 10.56 -3.20 20.26
C ARG A 16 9.15 -2.66 20.03
N ASP A 17 8.83 -2.38 18.77
CA ASP A 17 7.62 -1.72 18.34
C ASP A 17 7.11 -2.31 17.03
N GLU A 18 5.86 -2.03 16.73
CA GLU A 18 5.28 -2.29 15.42
C GLU A 18 4.34 -1.16 15.03
N VAL A 19 4.36 -0.83 13.75
CA VAL A 19 3.52 0.20 13.15
C VAL A 19 2.63 -0.45 12.12
N ARG A 20 1.32 -0.27 12.24
CA ARG A 20 0.34 -0.69 11.25
C ARG A 20 -0.34 0.54 10.65
N ILE A 21 -0.22 0.70 9.34
CA ILE A 21 -0.84 1.76 8.55
C ILE A 21 -1.98 1.14 7.78
N GLU A 22 -3.22 1.53 8.06
CA GLU A 22 -4.44 1.00 7.45
C GLU A 22 -5.03 2.04 6.48
N PHE A 23 -5.26 1.62 5.23
CA PHE A 23 -5.79 2.47 4.18
C PHE A 23 -7.29 2.27 4.03
N GLN A 24 -8.00 3.38 3.85
CA GLN A 24 -9.43 3.34 3.60
C GLN A 24 -9.70 2.86 2.18
N ASN A 25 -10.91 2.35 1.97
CA ASN A 25 -11.35 1.93 0.65
C ASN A 25 -11.11 3.06 -0.39
N PRO A 26 -10.57 2.75 -1.58
CA PRO A 26 -10.09 3.73 -2.55
C PRO A 26 -11.21 4.62 -3.13
N TYR A 27 -12.47 4.24 -2.97
CA TYR A 27 -13.62 5.08 -3.34
C TYR A 27 -13.79 6.29 -2.39
N PHE A 28 -13.21 6.25 -1.19
CA PHE A 28 -13.08 7.40 -0.31
C PHE A 28 -11.83 8.20 -0.68
N ARG A 29 -11.98 9.11 -1.65
CA ARG A 29 -10.87 9.94 -2.15
C ARG A 29 -10.20 10.72 -1.02
N ASN A 30 -8.87 10.69 -1.02
CA ASN A 30 -8.03 11.43 -0.09
C ASN A 30 -8.33 11.11 1.39
N ALA A 31 -8.91 9.96 1.70
CA ALA A 31 -9.10 9.57 3.09
C ALA A 31 -7.75 9.40 3.79
N SER A 32 -7.64 9.90 5.02
CA SER A 32 -6.44 9.74 5.83
C SER A 32 -6.26 8.28 6.25
N ALA A 33 -5.04 7.78 6.18
CA ALA A 33 -4.69 6.48 6.74
C ALA A 33 -4.79 6.51 8.27
N THR A 34 -5.20 5.39 8.85
CA THR A 34 -5.16 5.17 10.30
C THR A 34 -3.81 4.55 10.64
N VAL A 35 -3.09 5.11 11.61
CA VAL A 35 -1.82 4.55 12.07
C VAL A 35 -1.99 4.00 13.49
N ARG A 36 -1.71 2.72 13.66
CA ARG A 36 -1.64 2.05 14.96
C ARG A 36 -0.18 1.82 15.30
N LEU A 37 0.21 2.20 16.50
CA LEU A 37 1.54 1.95 17.03
C LEU A 37 1.40 1.06 18.26
N ARG A 38 2.11 -0.07 18.28
CA ARG A 38 2.25 -0.90 19.46
C ARG A 38 3.70 -0.85 19.92
N GLU A 39 3.93 -0.50 21.17
CA GLU A 39 5.26 -0.35 21.77
C GLU A 39 5.36 -1.23 23.02
N THR A 40 6.54 -1.79 23.27
CA THR A 40 6.84 -2.41 24.56
C THR A 40 7.44 -1.34 25.49
N THR A 41 6.60 -0.74 26.34
CA THR A 41 7.03 0.28 27.31
C THR A 41 7.13 -0.33 28.70
N GLY A 42 8.36 -0.62 29.16
CA GLY A 42 8.58 -1.25 30.47
C GLY A 42 8.11 -2.71 30.47
N GLU A 43 7.25 -3.07 31.42
CA GLU A 43 6.72 -4.45 31.59
C GLU A 43 5.41 -4.71 30.82
N ALA A 44 4.83 -3.71 30.13
CA ALA A 44 3.54 -3.83 29.46
C ALA A 44 3.57 -3.33 28.01
N ALA A 45 2.88 -4.06 27.14
CA ALA A 45 2.59 -3.60 25.78
C ALA A 45 1.60 -2.42 25.84
N SER A 46 1.93 -1.33 25.16
CA SER A 46 1.04 -0.21 24.93
C SER A 46 0.61 -0.17 23.47
N GLU A 47 -0.65 0.18 23.21
CA GLU A 47 -1.18 0.41 21.86
C GLU A 47 -1.78 1.81 21.81
N ARG A 48 -1.48 2.57 20.75
CA ARG A 48 -2.14 3.84 20.47
C ARG A 48 -2.51 3.97 19.00
N VAL A 49 -3.66 4.57 18.75
CA VAL A 49 -4.11 4.97 17.42
C VAL A 49 -3.77 6.44 17.23
N LEU A 50 -2.96 6.75 16.23
CA LEU A 50 -2.69 8.13 15.84
C LEU A 50 -3.88 8.64 15.01
N PRO A 51 -4.45 9.81 15.35
CA PRO A 51 -5.59 10.33 14.63
C PRO A 51 -5.21 10.63 13.17
N GLY A 52 -6.10 10.28 12.25
CA GLY A 52 -5.98 10.71 10.86
C GLY A 52 -6.00 12.25 10.82
N VAL A 53 -4.88 12.84 10.38
CA VAL A 53 -4.79 14.30 10.24
C VAL A 53 -5.66 14.75 9.06
N PRO A 54 -6.45 15.84 9.20
CA PRO A 54 -7.20 16.43 8.08
C PRO A 54 -6.29 16.88 6.92
N ASP A 55 -5.01 17.15 7.21
CA ASP A 55 -3.98 17.41 6.21
C ASP A 55 -3.44 16.11 5.63
N THR A 56 -4.16 15.61 4.62
CA THR A 56 -3.93 14.31 4.00
C THR A 56 -2.53 14.23 3.37
N SER A 57 -2.01 13.00 3.21
CA SER A 57 -0.72 12.79 2.52
C SER A 57 -0.73 13.38 1.11
N PHE A 58 -1.83 13.22 0.37
CA PHE A 58 -2.01 13.77 -0.96
C PHE A 58 -1.88 15.31 -0.98
N ARG A 59 -2.54 16.02 -0.06
CA ARG A 59 -2.43 17.48 0.02
C ARG A 59 -1.00 17.91 0.35
N ARG A 60 -0.36 17.25 1.31
CA ARG A 60 1.03 17.53 1.70
C ARG A 60 2.01 17.30 0.55
N GLU A 61 1.81 16.26 -0.24
CA GLU A 61 2.61 15.98 -1.43
C GLU A 61 2.48 17.09 -2.48
N TRP A 62 1.27 17.54 -2.78
CA TRP A 62 1.05 18.64 -3.73
C TRP A 62 1.67 19.96 -3.28
N LEU A 63 1.59 20.28 -1.99
CA LEU A 63 2.26 21.47 -1.44
C LEU A 63 3.78 21.34 -1.55
N HIS A 64 4.35 20.19 -1.16
CA HIS A 64 5.79 19.94 -1.28
C HIS A 64 6.26 20.00 -2.74
N PHE A 65 5.46 19.51 -3.68
CA PHE A 65 5.74 19.62 -5.11
C PHE A 65 5.76 21.08 -5.58
N ALA A 66 4.78 21.89 -5.16
CA ALA A 66 4.78 23.32 -5.45
C ALA A 66 6.01 24.02 -4.85
N ASP A 67 6.40 23.70 -3.62
CA ASP A 67 7.60 24.25 -2.98
C ASP A 67 8.89 23.87 -3.74
N CYS A 68 8.96 22.65 -4.28
CA CYS A 68 10.10 22.23 -5.11
C CYS A 68 10.22 23.08 -6.38
N ILE A 69 9.10 23.42 -7.02
CA ILE A 69 9.07 24.22 -8.26
C ILE A 69 9.32 25.70 -7.96
N LEU A 70 8.61 26.26 -6.99
CA LEU A 70 8.56 27.70 -6.74
C LEU A 70 9.73 28.18 -5.89
N ALA A 71 10.17 27.38 -4.92
CA ALA A 71 11.20 27.76 -3.95
C ALA A 71 12.49 26.92 -4.07
N GLY A 72 12.55 25.99 -5.02
CA GLY A 72 13.74 25.14 -5.22
C GLY A 72 14.00 24.18 -4.05
N VAL A 73 12.98 23.87 -3.25
CA VAL A 73 13.10 22.89 -2.16
C VAL A 73 13.53 21.53 -2.73
N LYS A 74 14.45 20.85 -2.06
CA LYS A 74 14.89 19.51 -2.49
C LYS A 74 13.71 18.52 -2.40
N PRO A 75 13.40 17.78 -3.48
CA PRO A 75 12.39 16.72 -3.44
C PRO A 75 12.72 15.68 -2.37
N ARG A 76 11.74 15.33 -1.54
CA ARG A 76 11.84 14.21 -0.59
C ARG A 76 11.99 12.88 -1.33
N THR A 77 11.31 12.75 -2.46
CA THR A 77 11.33 11.60 -3.38
C THR A 77 11.96 12.03 -4.71
N PRO A 78 13.30 12.01 -4.85
CA PRO A 78 13.97 12.40 -6.08
C PRO A 78 13.77 11.37 -7.20
N LEU A 79 14.02 11.77 -8.46
CA LEU A 79 13.93 10.90 -9.64
C LEU A 79 14.73 9.60 -9.49
N SER A 80 15.92 9.67 -8.89
CA SER A 80 16.75 8.48 -8.67
C SER A 80 16.07 7.42 -7.80
N GLY A 81 15.23 7.82 -6.84
CA GLY A 81 14.40 6.91 -6.06
C GLY A 81 13.37 6.20 -6.94
N GLY A 82 12.64 6.95 -7.76
CA GLY A 82 11.66 6.38 -8.69
C GLY A 82 12.30 5.42 -9.72
N LEU A 83 13.52 5.69 -10.18
CA LEU A 83 14.26 4.76 -11.04
C LEU A 83 14.62 3.46 -10.32
N ALA A 84 15.01 3.54 -9.04
CA ALA A 84 15.29 2.36 -8.23
C ALA A 84 14.03 1.52 -7.99
N ASP A 85 12.87 2.16 -7.78
CA ASP A 85 11.59 1.48 -7.62
C ASP A 85 11.19 0.70 -8.90
N LEU A 86 11.40 1.30 -10.07
CA LEU A 86 11.15 0.63 -11.35
C LEU A 86 12.08 -0.58 -11.57
N ASP A 87 13.37 -0.42 -11.27
CA ASP A 87 14.35 -1.52 -11.35
C ASP A 87 13.95 -2.67 -10.41
N LEU A 88 13.53 -2.37 -9.18
CA LEU A 88 13.01 -3.39 -8.26
C LEU A 88 11.78 -4.10 -8.82
N ALA A 89 10.80 -3.37 -9.36
CA ALA A 89 9.59 -3.95 -9.95
C ALA A 89 9.93 -4.90 -11.10
N VAL A 90 10.86 -4.52 -11.98
CA VAL A 90 11.35 -5.37 -13.08
C VAL A 90 11.99 -6.65 -12.52
N ARG A 91 12.85 -6.54 -11.50
CA ARG A 91 13.51 -7.70 -10.89
C ARG A 91 12.50 -8.67 -10.25
N ILE A 92 11.47 -8.16 -9.58
CA ILE A 92 10.39 -8.99 -9.03
C ILE A 92 9.71 -9.78 -10.16
N ILE A 93 9.33 -9.12 -11.26
CA ILE A 93 8.68 -9.77 -12.41
C ILE A 93 9.59 -10.85 -13.02
N GLN A 94 10.87 -10.56 -13.17
CA GLN A 94 11.85 -11.50 -13.73
C GLN A 94 12.10 -12.71 -12.81
N ALA A 95 11.97 -12.53 -11.50
CA ALA A 95 12.10 -13.61 -10.52
C ALA A 95 10.85 -14.50 -10.41
N MET A 96 9.70 -14.07 -10.96
CA MET A 96 8.49 -14.88 -10.93
C MET A 96 8.62 -16.13 -11.79
N PRO A 97 8.02 -17.27 -11.38
CA PRO A 97 8.00 -18.47 -12.20
C PRO A 97 7.27 -18.20 -13.53
N PRO A 98 7.64 -18.90 -14.62
CA PRO A 98 6.93 -18.79 -15.88
C PRO A 98 5.44 -19.06 -15.67
N LYS A 99 4.59 -18.24 -16.28
CA LYS A 99 3.13 -18.44 -16.20
C LYS A 99 2.81 -19.82 -16.75
N SER A 100 2.33 -20.71 -15.87
CA SER A 100 1.84 -22.03 -16.26
C SER A 100 0.80 -21.89 -17.38
N SER A 101 1.10 -22.43 -18.56
CA SER A 101 0.14 -22.56 -19.64
C SER A 101 -0.77 -23.75 -19.34
N ALA A 102 -1.65 -23.61 -18.34
CA ALA A 102 -2.70 -24.58 -18.11
C ALA A 102 -3.57 -24.64 -19.38
N ARG A 103 -3.41 -25.72 -20.15
CA ARG A 103 -4.21 -26.04 -21.34
C ARG A 103 -5.69 -25.94 -20.98
N SER A 104 -6.39 -25.03 -21.64
CA SER A 104 -7.86 -24.93 -21.68
C SER A 104 -8.44 -26.23 -22.27
N GLY A 105 -8.58 -27.25 -21.43
CA GLY A 105 -9.35 -28.45 -21.70
C GLY A 105 -10.80 -28.22 -21.33
N ARG A 106 -11.56 -27.48 -22.14
CA ARG A 106 -13.04 -27.50 -22.07
C ARG A 106 -13.51 -28.90 -22.49
N ARG A 107 -13.65 -29.83 -21.54
CA ARG A 107 -14.57 -30.96 -21.71
C ARG A 107 -15.99 -30.42 -21.60
N ARG A 108 -16.69 -30.26 -22.73
CA ARG A 108 -18.15 -30.15 -22.73
C ARG A 108 -18.71 -31.49 -22.27
N SER A 109 -19.23 -31.58 -21.04
CA SER A 109 -20.15 -32.66 -20.71
C SER A 109 -21.51 -32.31 -21.33
N ALA A 110 -21.97 -33.16 -22.25
CA ALA A 110 -23.36 -33.20 -22.63
C ALA A 110 -24.16 -33.74 -21.44
N ASN A 111 -25.21 -33.02 -21.03
CA ASN A 111 -26.15 -33.47 -20.02
C ASN A 111 -27.33 -34.15 -20.73
N PRO A 112 -27.54 -35.47 -20.61
CA PRO A 112 -28.79 -36.09 -21.04
C PRO A 112 -29.81 -35.93 -19.91
N ARG A 113 -30.80 -35.06 -20.14
CA ARG A 113 -31.98 -34.96 -19.26
C ARG A 113 -32.83 -36.22 -19.43
N LEU A 114 -33.07 -36.94 -18.33
CA LEU A 114 -34.34 -37.55 -17.95
C LEU A 114 -34.47 -37.43 -16.43
#